data_AF-A0A7C7U8R6-F1
#
_entry.id   AF-A0A7C7U8R6-F1
#
_cell.length_a   1.000
_cell.length_b   1.000
_cell.length_c   1.000
_cell.angle_alpha   90.00
_cell.angle_beta   90.00
_cell.angle_gamma   90.00
#
_symmetry.space_group_name_H-M   'P 1'
#
loop_
_entity.id
_entity.type
_entity.pdbx_description
1 polymer ?
#
loop_
_entity_poly.entity_id
_entity_poly.type
_entity_poly.pdbx_seq_one_letter_code
_entity_poly.pdbx_strand_id
1 'polypeptide(L)'
;MNTDFSSLRDPQSGARLTRQGDELVCDGQSYPVVDEIPRFVPMQSYADDFGDQWNRFPKTQLDSYSGIALTESRLHRCFRGHLAQIEGKRVLEAGSGAGG
;
A
#
# COMPACT_ATOMS: atom_id res chain seq x y z
N MET A 1 -5.77 -5.13 17.81
CA MET A 1 -6.01 -5.55 16.41
C MET A 1 -7.52 -5.50 16.20
N ASN A 2 -7.99 -4.94 15.09
CA ASN A 2 -9.44 -4.85 14.83
C ASN A 2 -9.93 -6.20 14.29
N THR A 3 -10.78 -6.89 15.04
CA THR A 3 -11.38 -8.17 14.68
C THR A 3 -12.79 -8.02 14.11
N ASP A 4 -13.24 -6.77 13.91
CA ASP A 4 -14.52 -6.48 13.28
C ASP A 4 -14.36 -6.47 11.75
N PHE A 5 -14.83 -7.55 11.13
CA PHE A 5 -14.85 -7.73 9.68
C PHE A 5 -16.21 -7.38 9.05
N SER A 6 -17.14 -6.78 9.80
CA SER A 6 -18.51 -6.52 9.35
C SER A 6 -18.59 -5.56 8.14
N SER A 7 -17.58 -4.70 7.97
CA SER A 7 -17.45 -3.78 6.85
C SER A 7 -16.84 -4.41 5.60
N LEU A 8 -16.25 -5.61 5.70
CA LEU A 8 -15.58 -6.25 4.57
C LEU A 8 -16.61 -6.75 3.54
N ARG A 9 -16.20 -6.67 2.28
CA ARG A 9 -16.99 -7.05 1.11
C ARG A 9 -16.16 -7.89 0.17
N ASP A 10 -16.82 -8.81 -0.51
CA ASP A 10 -16.22 -9.62 -1.55
C ASP A 10 -15.68 -8.72 -2.68
N PRO A 11 -14.40 -8.83 -3.07
CA PRO A 11 -13.79 -7.94 -4.06
C PRO A 11 -14.35 -8.11 -5.48
N GLN A 12 -14.98 -9.25 -5.81
CA GLN A 12 -15.56 -9.48 -7.14
C GLN A 12 -17.02 -9.05 -7.25
N SER A 13 -17.84 -9.44 -6.28
CA SER A 13 -19.29 -9.23 -6.27
C SER A 13 -19.73 -8.04 -5.42
N GLY A 14 -18.88 -7.54 -4.52
CA GLY A 14 -19.24 -6.51 -3.54
C GLY A 14 -20.17 -7.02 -2.43
N ALA A 15 -20.44 -8.32 -2.37
CA ALA A 15 -21.37 -8.91 -1.41
C ALA A 15 -20.78 -8.96 0.00
N ARG A 16 -21.65 -9.12 1.01
CA ARG A 16 -21.23 -9.07 2.42
C ARG A 16 -20.56 -10.38 2.83
N LEU A 17 -19.36 -10.25 3.39
CA LEU A 17 -18.60 -11.39 3.92
C LEU A 17 -19.07 -11.73 5.34
N THR A 18 -19.20 -13.02 5.62
CA THR A 18 -19.50 -13.54 6.95
C THR A 18 -18.33 -14.39 7.44
N ARG A 19 -17.92 -14.19 8.70
CA ARG A 19 -16.86 -15.01 9.30
C ARG A 19 -17.39 -16.39 9.66
N GLN A 20 -16.69 -17.42 9.20
CA GLN A 20 -16.89 -18.82 9.57
C GLN A 20 -15.53 -19.41 9.97
N GLY A 21 -15.28 -19.53 11.28
CA GLY A 21 -13.97 -19.93 11.79
C GLY A 21 -12.86 -18.96 11.36
N ASP A 22 -11.86 -19.49 10.67
CA ASP A 22 -10.71 -18.73 10.14
C ASP A 22 -10.90 -18.35 8.67
N GLU A 23 -12.14 -18.28 8.19
CA GLU A 23 -12.44 -17.86 6.82
C GLU A 23 -13.55 -16.79 6.79
N LEU A 24 -13.49 -15.95 5.76
CA LEU A 24 -14.58 -15.08 5.35
C LEU A 24 -15.24 -15.67 4.10
N VAL A 25 -16.55 -15.90 4.16
CA VAL A 25 -17.29 -16.55 3.08
C VAL A 25 -18.43 -15.70 2.56
N CYS A 26 -18.69 -15.81 1.26
CA CYS A 26 -19.86 -15.26 0.58
C CYS A 26 -20.05 -15.98 -0.77
N ASP A 27 -21.28 -16.37 -1.09
CA ASP A 27 -21.70 -16.85 -2.42
C ASP A 27 -20.75 -17.85 -3.11
N GLY A 28 -20.24 -18.81 -2.34
CA GLY A 28 -19.34 -19.87 -2.84
C GLY A 28 -17.85 -19.49 -2.86
N GLN A 29 -17.50 -18.25 -2.50
CA GLN A 29 -16.12 -17.82 -2.29
C GLN A 29 -15.74 -17.93 -0.81
N SER A 30 -14.48 -18.29 -0.56
CA SER A 30 -13.86 -18.35 0.76
C SER A 30 -12.51 -17.65 0.74
N TYR A 31 -12.25 -16.88 1.80
CA TYR A 31 -11.01 -16.13 1.98
C TYR A 31 -10.41 -16.48 3.34
N PRO A 32 -9.19 -17.04 3.40
CA PRO A 32 -8.57 -17.40 4.67
C PRO A 32 -8.19 -16.15 5.45
N VAL A 33 -8.38 -16.22 6.76
CA VAL A 33 -7.92 -15.25 7.76
C VAL A 33 -6.66 -15.83 8.39
N VAL A 34 -5.51 -15.23 8.08
CA VAL A 34 -4.20 -15.65 8.61
C VAL A 34 -3.69 -14.54 9.49
N ASP A 35 -3.38 -14.84 10.76
CA ASP A 35 -2.96 -13.86 11.78
C ASP A 35 -3.94 -12.69 11.94
N GLU A 36 -5.25 -12.98 11.97
CA GLU A 36 -6.33 -11.98 11.99
C GLU A 36 -6.35 -11.04 10.76
N ILE A 37 -5.68 -11.43 9.66
CA ILE A 37 -5.65 -10.68 8.40
C ILE A 37 -6.34 -11.51 7.30
N PRO A 38 -7.53 -11.08 6.83
CA PRO A 38 -8.20 -11.71 5.69
C PRO A 38 -7.39 -11.56 4.40
N ARG A 39 -7.24 -12.66 3.64
CA ARG A 39 -6.47 -12.72 2.39
C ARG A 39 -7.42 -12.79 1.20
N PHE A 40 -7.54 -11.67 0.49
CA PHE A 40 -8.39 -11.53 -0.71
C PHE A 40 -7.67 -11.84 -2.03
N VAL A 41 -6.40 -12.20 -1.96
CA VAL A 41 -5.56 -12.54 -3.10
C VAL A 41 -4.85 -13.87 -2.84
N PRO A 42 -4.50 -14.65 -3.89
CA PRO A 42 -3.69 -15.85 -3.73
C PRO A 42 -2.39 -15.54 -2.98
N MET A 43 -1.96 -16.46 -2.10
CA MET A 43 -0.78 -16.24 -1.25
C MET A 43 0.51 -16.01 -2.05
N GLN A 44 0.58 -16.50 -3.29
CA GLN A 44 1.70 -16.29 -4.24
C GLN A 44 1.49 -15.04 -5.13
N SER A 45 0.94 -13.96 -4.59
CA SER A 45 0.67 -12.75 -5.36
C SER A 45 1.84 -11.79 -5.22
N TYR A 46 2.45 -11.41 -6.36
CA TYR A 46 3.19 -10.19 -6.75
C TYR A 46 3.92 -9.32 -5.70
N ALA A 47 3.33 -9.12 -4.51
CA ALA A 47 3.90 -8.38 -3.41
C ALA A 47 5.19 -8.99 -2.83
N ASP A 48 5.43 -10.30 -3.01
CA ASP A 48 6.68 -10.96 -2.56
C ASP A 48 7.90 -10.32 -3.25
N ASP A 49 7.86 -10.18 -4.59
CA ASP A 49 8.93 -9.57 -5.37
C ASP A 49 9.10 -8.06 -5.06
N PHE A 50 8.00 -7.37 -4.78
CA PHE A 50 8.02 -5.95 -4.41
C PHE A 50 8.65 -5.72 -3.04
N GLY A 51 8.31 -6.55 -2.04
CA GLY A 51 8.88 -6.48 -0.70
C GLY A 51 10.38 -6.75 -0.71
N ASP A 52 10.82 -7.73 -1.49
CA ASP A 52 12.24 -8.07 -1.62
C ASP A 52 13.06 -6.94 -2.23
N GLN A 53 12.57 -6.31 -3.31
CA GLN A 53 13.24 -5.15 -3.90
C GLN A 53 13.28 -3.96 -2.94
N TRP A 54 12.20 -3.75 -2.18
CA TRP A 54 12.09 -2.66 -1.23
C TRP A 54 13.07 -2.78 -0.05
N ASN A 55 13.20 -3.98 0.49
CA ASN A 55 14.15 -4.27 1.58
C ASN A 55 15.61 -4.24 1.11
N ARG A 56 15.87 -4.63 -0.15
CA ARG A 56 17.23 -4.78 -0.66
C ARG A 56 17.84 -3.49 -1.19
N PHE A 57 17.03 -2.53 -1.65
CA PHE A 57 17.51 -1.28 -2.26
C PHE A 57 16.92 0.01 -1.66
N PRO A 58 16.85 0.17 -0.33
CA PRO A 58 16.21 1.33 0.29
C PRO A 58 16.89 2.66 -0.06
N LYS A 59 18.21 2.65 -0.30
CA LYS A 59 18.99 3.87 -0.54
C LYS A 59 18.95 4.35 -2.00
N THR A 60 18.50 3.51 -2.94
CA THR A 60 18.44 3.89 -4.36
C THR A 60 17.40 4.98 -4.62
N GLN A 61 16.40 5.10 -3.75
CA GLN A 61 15.35 6.12 -3.85
C GLN A 61 15.71 7.43 -3.15
N LEU A 62 16.82 7.47 -2.39
CA LEU A 62 17.28 8.68 -1.72
C LEU A 62 18.18 9.47 -2.66
N ASP A 63 17.72 10.63 -3.10
CA ASP A 63 18.48 11.54 -3.97
C ASP A 63 19.84 11.90 -3.33
N SER A 64 19.88 12.04 -2.00
CA SER A 64 21.08 12.33 -1.20
C SER A 64 22.14 11.22 -1.23
N TYR A 65 21.73 9.97 -1.48
CA TYR A 65 22.64 8.82 -1.54
C TYR A 65 22.95 8.41 -2.98
N SER A 66 21.97 8.53 -3.87
CA SER A 66 22.09 8.15 -5.29
C SER A 66 22.73 9.25 -6.14
N GLY A 67 22.73 10.50 -5.68
CA GLY A 67 23.27 11.66 -6.39
C GLY A 67 22.45 12.07 -7.62
N ILE A 68 21.28 11.47 -7.82
CA ILE A 68 20.34 11.80 -8.89
C ILE A 68 19.11 12.47 -8.30
N ALA A 69 18.59 13.51 -8.95
CA ALA A 69 17.46 14.31 -8.47
C ALA A 69 16.10 13.66 -8.77
N LEU A 70 15.95 12.36 -8.50
CA LEU A 70 14.78 11.58 -8.89
C LEU A 70 13.52 12.02 -8.12
N THR A 71 13.62 12.17 -6.81
CA THR A 71 12.53 12.60 -5.93
C THR A 71 12.17 14.06 -6.19
N GLU A 72 13.16 14.96 -6.27
CA GLU A 72 12.93 16.38 -6.60
C GLU A 72 12.23 16.54 -7.96
N SER A 73 12.71 15.85 -9.00
CA SER A 73 12.12 15.92 -10.34
C SER A 73 10.68 15.40 -10.37
N ARG A 74 10.39 14.32 -9.64
CA ARG A 74 9.04 13.76 -9.52
C ARG A 74 8.12 14.74 -8.80
N LEU A 75 8.58 15.33 -7.70
CA LEU A 75 7.82 16.29 -6.93
C LEU A 75 7.47 17.53 -7.78
N HIS A 76 8.45 18.10 -8.48
CA HIS A 76 8.21 19.21 -9.43
C HIS A 76 7.18 18.85 -10.51
N ARG A 77 7.25 17.65 -11.09
CA ARG A 77 6.29 17.18 -12.09
C ARG A 77 4.89 17.01 -11.52
N CYS A 78 4.74 16.41 -10.34
CA CYS A 78 3.46 16.23 -9.67
C CYS A 78 2.79 17.56 -9.33
N PHE A 79 3.59 18.56 -8.93
CA PHE A 79 3.13 19.93 -8.70
C PHE A 79 3.03 20.76 -9.99
N ARG A 80 3.23 20.16 -11.17
CA ARG A 80 3.17 20.82 -12.48
C ARG A 80 4.05 22.08 -12.56
N GLY A 81 5.21 22.05 -11.92
CA GLY A 81 6.15 23.18 -11.84
C GLY A 81 5.81 24.23 -10.77
N HIS A 82 4.72 24.07 -10.02
CA HIS A 82 4.27 25.04 -9.03
C HIS A 82 4.72 24.70 -7.59
N LEU A 83 5.86 24.03 -7.44
CA LEU A 83 6.35 23.60 -6.14
C LEU A 83 6.59 24.76 -5.16
N ALA A 84 6.92 25.95 -5.67
CA ALA A 84 7.04 27.16 -4.84
C ALA A 84 5.75 27.54 -4.08
N GLN A 85 4.57 27.06 -4.52
CA GLN A 85 3.30 27.38 -3.86
C GLN A 85 3.12 26.74 -2.48
N ILE A 86 3.97 25.77 -2.12
CA ILE A 86 3.96 25.13 -0.80
C ILE A 86 5.03 25.68 0.14
N GLU A 87 5.81 26.68 -0.29
CA GLU A 87 6.78 27.36 0.57
C GLU A 87 6.08 27.96 1.81
N GLY A 88 6.67 27.72 2.98
CA GLY A 88 6.13 28.17 4.27
C GLY A 88 4.89 27.41 4.76
N LYS A 89 4.40 26.39 4.03
CA LYS A 89 3.27 25.57 4.45
C LYS A 89 3.72 24.30 5.16
N ARG A 90 2.86 23.77 6.03
CA ARG A 90 3.00 22.42 6.55
C ARG A 90 2.41 21.44 5.54
N VAL A 91 3.19 20.46 5.12
CA VAL A 91 2.81 19.47 4.11
C VAL A 91 2.84 18.08 4.74
N LEU A 92 1.80 17.30 4.49
CA LEU A 92 1.73 15.89 4.87
C LEU A 92 1.90 15.04 3.61
N GLU A 93 2.86 14.13 3.64
CA GLU A 93 3.00 13.08 2.63
C GLU A 93 2.56 11.75 3.26
N ALA A 94 1.45 11.19 2.76
CA ALA A 94 0.93 9.91 3.23
C ALA A 94 1.28 8.82 2.24
N GLY A 95 2.01 7.79 2.68
CA GLY A 95 2.46 6.70 1.82
C GLY A 95 3.72 7.02 1.00
N SER A 96 4.67 7.78 1.57
CA SER A 96 5.94 8.19 0.92
C SER A 96 6.95 7.06 0.70
N GLY A 97 6.64 5.87 1.20
CA GLY A 97 7.52 4.72 1.03
C GLY A 97 8.84 4.86 1.79
N ALA A 98 9.98 4.84 1.07
CA ALA A 98 11.32 4.89 1.66
C ALA A 98 11.64 6.25 2.32
N GLY A 99 10.75 7.23 2.16
CA GLY A 99 10.96 8.60 2.58
C GLY A 99 11.83 9.37 1.58
N GLY A 100 11.62 10.68 1.56
CA GLY A 100 12.44 11.68 0.88
C GLY A 100 12.74 12.82 1.82
#